data_AF-A0A251ZV84-F1
#
_entry.id   AF-A0A251ZV84-F1
#
_cell.length_a   1.000
_cell.length_b   1.000
_cell.length_c   1.000
_cell.angle_alpha   90.00
_cell.angle_beta   90.00
_cell.angle_gamma   90.00
#
_symmetry.space_group_name_H-M   'P 1'
#
loop_
_entity.id
_entity.type
_entity.pdbx_description
1 polymer ?
#
loop_
_entity_poly.entity_id
_entity_poly.type
_entity_poly.pdbx_seq_one_letter_code
_entity_poly.pdbx_strand_id
1 'polypeptide(L)'
;AVLAALVARYEGRGVAPVEVAGGWQFRTAPDLAPALTRVLERPRRLPRAVMETLAIIAYHQPCTRVEIEEIRGVSLGQNVLDTLIEASLIAPRGRKEV
;
A
#
# COMPACT_ATOMS: atom_id res chain seq x y z
N ALA A 1 8.73 6.96 36.05
CA ALA A 1 10.04 6.60 36.64
C ALA A 1 10.80 5.56 35.81
N VAL A 2 10.26 4.34 35.62
CA VAL A 2 10.97 3.24 34.92
C VAL A 2 11.29 3.57 33.45
N LEU A 3 10.34 4.14 32.71
CA LEU A 3 10.54 4.47 31.29
C LEU A 3 11.64 5.53 31.10
N ALA A 4 11.69 6.56 31.94
CA ALA A 4 12.75 7.57 31.89
C ALA A 4 14.15 6.97 32.16
N ALA A 5 14.25 6.06 33.13
CA ALA A 5 15.49 5.33 33.40
C ALA A 5 15.89 4.43 32.23
N LEU A 6 14.91 3.82 31.55
CA LEU A 6 15.14 3.02 30.35
C LEU A 6 15.64 3.88 29.18
N VAL A 7 15.07 5.08 28.97
CA VAL A 7 15.56 6.04 27.97
C VAL A 7 17.01 6.39 28.24
N ALA A 8 17.34 6.82 29.46
CA ALA A 8 18.70 7.18 29.85
C ALA A 8 19.69 6.02 29.65
N ARG A 9 19.29 4.78 29.97
CA ARG A 9 20.14 3.58 29.77
C ARG A 9 20.49 3.31 28.30
N TYR A 10 19.61 3.72 27.38
CA TYR A 10 19.76 3.49 25.95
C TYR A 10 20.33 4.68 25.18
N GLU A 11 20.71 5.77 25.86
CA GLU A 11 21.46 6.86 25.24
C GLU A 11 22.77 6.34 24.61
N GLY A 12 23.05 6.77 23.37
CA GLY A 12 24.24 6.38 22.62
C GLY A 12 24.26 4.93 22.12
N ARG A 13 23.18 4.16 22.28
CA ARG A 13 23.06 2.79 21.74
C ARG A 13 22.40 2.78 20.37
N GLY A 14 22.61 1.71 19.61
CA GLY A 14 22.02 1.54 18.27
C GLY A 14 20.50 1.36 18.22
N VAL A 15 19.83 1.28 19.37
CA VAL A 15 18.37 1.33 19.47
C VAL A 15 17.97 2.24 20.63
N ALA A 16 16.85 2.93 20.48
CA ALA A 16 16.30 3.81 21.50
C ALA A 16 14.80 3.53 21.69
N PRO A 17 14.30 3.53 22.95
CA PRO A 17 12.87 3.52 23.21
C PRO A 17 12.27 4.89 22.84
N VAL A 18 11.19 4.88 22.05
CA VAL A 18 10.48 6.09 21.62
C VAL A 18 9.00 5.99 21.91
N GLU A 19 8.40 7.12 22.26
CA GLU A 19 6.95 7.25 22.45
C GLU A 19 6.25 7.57 21.12
N VAL A 20 5.26 6.77 20.75
CA VAL A 20 4.50 6.89 19.50
C VAL A 20 3.04 6.57 19.76
N ALA A 21 2.14 7.52 19.47
CA ALA A 21 0.70 7.37 19.65
C ALA A 21 0.30 6.89 21.08
N GLY A 22 1.03 7.34 22.11
CA GLY A 22 0.80 6.96 23.51
C GLY A 22 1.35 5.59 23.92
N GLY A 23 1.99 4.86 23.00
CA GLY A 23 2.70 3.61 23.28
C GLY A 23 4.22 3.78 23.20
N TRP A 24 4.96 2.81 23.76
CA TRP A 24 6.43 2.78 23.70
C TRP A 24 6.91 1.64 22.81
N GLN A 25 7.86 1.92 21.93
CA GLN A 25 8.50 0.92 21.07
C GLN A 25 9.99 1.21 20.92
N PHE A 26 10.79 0.17 20.75
CA PHE A 26 12.19 0.33 20.35
C PHE A 26 12.28 0.64 18.86
N ARG A 27 13.11 1.62 18.51
CA ARG A 27 13.51 1.91 17.14
C ARG A 27 15.02 1.95 17.03
N THR A 28 15.54 1.73 15.82
CA THR A 28 16.97 1.91 15.53
C THR A 28 17.37 3.38 15.71
N ALA A 29 18.59 3.60 16.17
CA ALA A 29 19.12 4.94 16.35
C ALA A 29 19.20 5.67 14.99
N PRO A 30 18.88 6.99 14.92
CA PRO A 30 18.77 7.71 13.65
C PRO A 30 20.08 7.78 12.85
N ASP A 31 21.22 7.77 13.53
CA ASP A 31 22.57 7.74 12.96
C ASP A 31 22.87 6.45 12.20
N LEU A 32 22.23 5.34 12.56
CA LEU A 32 22.33 4.07 11.85
C LEU A 32 21.45 3.98 10.60
N ALA A 33 20.59 4.97 10.35
CA ALA A 33 19.66 4.94 9.22
C ALA A 33 20.38 4.73 7.87
N PRO A 34 21.51 5.41 7.53
CA PRO A 34 22.20 5.17 6.27
C PRO A 34 22.75 3.74 6.13
N ALA A 35 23.23 3.15 7.23
CA ALA A 35 23.81 1.79 7.24
C ALA A 35 22.73 0.70 7.20
N LEU A 36 21.55 0.96 7.76
CA LEU A 36 20.44 0.02 7.86
C LEU A 36 19.39 0.20 6.76
N THR A 37 19.49 1.27 5.95
CA THR A 37 18.61 1.47 4.80
C THR A 37 18.93 0.43 3.74
N ARG A 38 18.23 -0.70 3.80
CA ARG A 38 18.12 -1.58 2.65
C ARG A 38 17.32 -0.83 1.59
N VAL A 39 17.87 -0.67 0.40
CA VAL A 39 17.10 -0.17 -0.76
C VAL A 39 16.06 -1.24 -1.08
N LEU A 40 14.90 -1.13 -0.45
CA LEU A 40 13.72 -1.86 -0.85
C LEU A 40 13.22 -1.17 -2.11
N GLU A 41 13.13 -1.90 -3.21
CA GLU A 41 12.39 -1.43 -4.36
C GLU A 41 11.00 -1.04 -3.87
N ARG A 42 10.68 0.26 -3.95
CA ARG A 42 9.37 0.72 -3.54
C ARG A 42 8.37 -0.02 -4.42
N PRO A 43 7.39 -0.74 -3.85
CA PRO A 43 6.36 -1.37 -4.65
C PRO A 43 5.73 -0.27 -5.52
N ARG A 44 5.70 -0.52 -6.84
CA ARG A 44 5.13 0.41 -7.81
C ARG A 44 3.70 0.72 -7.37
N ARG A 45 3.47 1.97 -6.97
CA ARG A 45 2.13 2.41 -6.58
C ARG A 45 1.24 2.41 -7.82
N LEU A 46 0.08 1.78 -7.72
CA LEU A 46 -0.94 1.88 -8.74
C LEU A 46 -1.36 3.35 -8.89
N PRO A 47 -1.42 3.88 -10.13
CA PRO A 47 -2.01 5.18 -10.38
C PRO A 47 -3.45 5.24 -9.85
N ARG A 48 -3.92 6.43 -9.49
CA ARG A 48 -5.26 6.64 -8.93
C ARG A 48 -6.38 6.01 -9.77
N ALA A 49 -6.35 6.20 -11.09
CA ALA A 49 -7.35 5.64 -12.00
C ALA A 49 -7.37 4.09 -11.99
N VAL A 50 -6.20 3.46 -11.82
CA VAL A 50 -6.07 2.00 -11.74
C VAL A 50 -6.63 1.49 -10.41
N MET A 51 -6.31 2.18 -9.32
CA MET A 51 -6.84 1.86 -7.99
C MET A 51 -8.37 2.03 -7.90
N GLU A 52 -8.91 3.11 -8.46
CA GLU A 52 -10.37 3.33 -8.52
C GLU A 52 -11.07 2.21 -9.30
N THR A 53 -10.49 1.81 -10.44
CA THR A 53 -11.02 0.70 -11.26
C THR A 53 -10.99 -0.63 -10.50
N LEU A 54 -9.88 -0.93 -9.81
CA LEU A 54 -9.75 -2.12 -8.99
C LEU A 54 -10.79 -2.15 -7.86
N ALA A 55 -11.03 -1.02 -7.20
CA ALA A 55 -12.04 -0.93 -6.15
C ALA A 55 -13.43 -1.26 -6.69
N ILE A 56 -13.81 -0.69 -7.83
CA ILE A 56 -15.12 -0.99 -8.45
C ILE A 56 -15.25 -2.48 -8.76
N ILE A 57 -14.23 -3.09 -9.38
CA ILE A 57 -14.24 -4.53 -9.68
C ILE A 57 -14.38 -5.36 -8.39
N ALA A 58 -13.62 -5.02 -7.34
CA ALA A 58 -13.63 -5.77 -6.09
C ALA A 58 -15.01 -5.79 -5.40
N TYR A 59 -15.74 -4.67 -5.45
CA TYR A 59 -17.05 -4.53 -4.80
C TYR A 59 -18.24 -4.89 -5.68
N HIS A 60 -18.10 -4.81 -7.01
CA HIS A 60 -19.20 -5.02 -7.96
C HIS A 60 -19.05 -6.25 -8.86
N GLN A 61 -18.01 -7.08 -8.66
CA GLN A 61 -17.90 -8.33 -9.42
C GLN A 61 -19.10 -9.28 -9.16
N PRO A 62 -19.60 -9.99 -10.18
CA PRO A 62 -19.15 -9.96 -11.57
C PRO A 62 -19.65 -8.71 -12.31
N CYS A 63 -18.74 -7.97 -12.96
CA CYS A 63 -19.04 -6.75 -13.71
C CYS A 63 -18.32 -6.72 -15.07
N THR A 64 -18.89 -5.98 -16.02
CA THR A 64 -18.36 -5.77 -17.36
C THR A 64 -17.63 -4.43 -17.45
N ARG A 65 -16.85 -4.24 -18.52
CA ARG A 65 -16.18 -2.96 -18.79
C ARG A 65 -17.17 -1.79 -18.82
N VAL A 66 -18.33 -1.99 -19.45
CA VAL A 66 -19.35 -0.94 -19.60
C VAL A 66 -19.90 -0.54 -18.23
N GLU A 67 -20.26 -1.50 -17.39
CA GLU A 67 -20.75 -1.23 -16.02
C GLU A 67 -19.69 -0.51 -15.17
N ILE A 68 -18.39 -0.84 -15.34
CA ILE A 68 -17.31 -0.12 -14.65
C ILE A 68 -17.22 1.33 -15.13
N GLU A 69 -17.30 1.58 -16.43
CA GLU A 69 -17.26 2.94 -17.00
C GLU A 69 -18.47 3.77 -16.57
N GLU A 70 -19.66 3.17 -16.50
CA GLU A 70 -20.88 3.80 -15.98
C GLU A 70 -20.71 4.23 -14.51
N ILE A 71 -20.19 3.35 -13.65
CA ILE A 71 -19.94 3.67 -12.23
C ILE A 71 -18.87 4.76 -12.09
N ARG A 72 -17.82 4.74 -12.93
CA ARG A 72 -16.76 5.77 -12.92
C ARG A 72 -17.22 7.10 -13.51
N GLY A 73 -18.25 7.10 -14.35
CA GLY A 73 -18.71 8.27 -15.11
C GLY A 73 -17.74 8.75 -16.20
N VAL A 74 -16.67 7.98 -16.48
CA VAL A 74 -15.65 8.29 -17.49
C VAL A 74 -15.13 7.00 -18.12
N SER A 75 -14.75 7.08 -19.40
CA SER A 75 -14.18 5.93 -20.13
C SER A 75 -12.90 5.41 -19.46
N LEU A 76 -12.69 4.09 -19.52
CA LEU A 76 -11.43 3.48 -19.10
C LEU A 76 -10.38 3.67 -20.18
N GLY A 77 -9.18 4.09 -19.78
CA GLY A 77 -8.01 4.00 -20.64
C GLY A 77 -7.73 2.54 -21.01
N GLN A 78 -7.27 2.29 -22.24
CA GLN A 78 -7.06 0.94 -22.76
C GLN A 78 -6.20 0.08 -21.81
N ASN A 79 -5.11 0.63 -21.28
CA ASN A 79 -4.14 -0.12 -20.48
C ASN A 79 -4.56 -0.36 -19.01
N VAL A 80 -5.68 0.19 -18.54
CA VAL A 80 -6.03 0.11 -17.10
C VAL A 80 -6.34 -1.32 -16.69
N LEU A 81 -7.14 -2.03 -17.50
CA LEU A 81 -7.48 -3.43 -17.24
C LEU A 81 -6.25 -4.33 -17.45
N ASP A 82 -5.46 -4.07 -18.48
CA ASP A 82 -4.22 -4.81 -18.74
C ASP A 82 -3.23 -4.70 -17.58
N THR A 83 -3.04 -3.50 -17.04
CA THR A 83 -2.20 -3.26 -15.85
C THR A 83 -2.67 -4.09 -14.64
N LEU A 84 -3.98 -4.21 -14.44
CA LEU A 84 -4.55 -5.00 -13.34
C LEU A 84 -4.39 -6.50 -13.56
N ILE A 85 -4.48 -6.97 -14.80
CA ILE A 85 -4.26 -8.37 -15.18
C ILE A 85 -2.78 -8.74 -15.04
N GLU A 86 -1.87 -7.91 -15.55
CA GLU A 86 -0.41 -8.10 -15.42
C GLU A 86 0.03 -8.14 -13.95
N ALA A 87 -0.58 -7.29 -13.12
CA ALA A 87 -0.37 -7.31 -11.67
C ALA A 87 -1.04 -8.50 -10.95
N SER A 88 -1.73 -9.38 -11.68
CA SER A 88 -2.49 -10.53 -11.15
C SER A 88 -3.54 -10.13 -10.09
N LEU A 89 -4.13 -8.94 -10.22
CA LEU A 89 -5.15 -8.42 -9.29
C LEU A 89 -6.57 -8.75 -9.75
N ILE A 90 -6.78 -9.00 -11.04
CA ILE A 90 -8.07 -9.39 -11.63
C ILE A 90 -7.86 -10.49 -12.68
N ALA A 91 -8.94 -11.22 -13.00
CA ALA A 91 -8.95 -12.20 -14.09
C ALA A 91 -10.32 -12.23 -14.80
N PRO A 92 -10.37 -12.54 -16.11
CA PRO A 92 -11.64 -12.72 -16.82
C PRO A 92 -12.43 -13.91 -16.26
N ARG A 93 -13.71 -13.70 -15.93
CA ARG A 93 -14.60 -14.74 -15.36
C ARG A 93 -15.59 -15.34 -16.37
N GLY A 94 -15.82 -14.70 -17.52
CA GLY A 94 -16.77 -15.15 -18.55
C GLY A 94 -17.23 -14.01 -19.43
N ARG A 95 -18.20 -14.26 -20.32
CA ARG A 95 -18.91 -13.24 -21.11
C ARG A 95 -20.36 -13.21 -20.68
N LYS A 96 -20.90 -12.01 -20.43
CA LYS A 96 -22.33 -11.81 -20.17
C LYS A 96 -23.09 -12.12 -21.45
N GLU A 97 -24.05 -13.04 -21.39
CA GLU A 97 -24.96 -13.29 -22.52
C GLU A 97 -25.85 -12.05 -22.71
N VAL A 98 -26.00 -11.64 -23.97
CA VAL A 98 -26.68 -10.39 -24.39
C VAL A 98 -28.18 -10.63 -24.52
#